data_AF-A0A1K1PNC3-F1
#
_entry.id   AF-A0A1K1PNC3-F1
#
_cell.length_a   1.000
_cell.length_b   1.000
_cell.length_c   1.000
_cell.angle_alpha   90.00
_cell.angle_beta   90.00
_cell.angle_gamma   90.00
#
_symmetry.space_group_name_H-M   'P 1'
#
loop_
_entity.id
_entity.type
_entity.pdbx_description
1 polymer ?
#
loop_
_entity_poly.entity_id
_entity_poly.type
_entity_poly.pdbx_seq_one_letter_code
_entity_poly.pdbx_strand_id
1 'polypeptide(L)'
;MTIPETYFTVSEELRLFGLSCLMGAAVGAAYDVLRVLRLTLPHNSCLVAAEDIGFLGLYAVVLTAFSNAAARGEMRLYFAVGSVLGFALYFFTVGRAVNATLRKLFSVVGAALKLIFRPLGAFFALLRAKANVKFVGNLQIIVKPLKKIKIVLLNRRLLLYNKMANKKRKNVKSVAQKNETRKTEEKRSVQRRSR
;
A
#
# COMPACT_ATOMS: atom_id res chain seq x y z
N MET A 1 59.70 8.62 -32.28
CA MET A 1 59.08 8.82 -30.96
C MET A 1 58.23 7.60 -30.67
N THR A 2 58.72 6.68 -29.84
CA THR A 2 57.96 5.55 -29.31
C THR A 2 57.03 6.08 -28.24
N ILE A 3 55.78 6.32 -28.63
CA ILE A 3 54.70 6.63 -27.70
C ILE A 3 54.56 5.41 -26.80
N PRO A 4 54.63 5.53 -25.46
CA PRO A 4 54.45 4.38 -24.61
C PRO A 4 53.06 3.78 -24.89
N GLU A 5 53.01 2.45 -24.96
CA GLU A 5 51.87 1.57 -25.31
C GLU A 5 50.59 1.78 -24.47
N THR A 6 50.54 2.81 -23.63
CA THR A 6 49.50 3.16 -22.67
C THR A 6 48.60 4.32 -23.10
N TYR A 7 48.97 5.08 -24.14
CA TYR A 7 48.13 6.15 -24.69
C TYR A 7 47.29 5.62 -25.85
N PHE A 8 46.01 5.39 -25.58
CA PHE A 8 45.04 5.07 -26.62
C PHE A 8 44.77 6.32 -27.47
N THR A 9 44.64 6.13 -28.78
CA THR A 9 44.20 7.21 -29.67
C THR A 9 42.72 7.49 -29.40
N VAL A 10 42.26 8.73 -29.50
CA VAL A 10 40.86 9.14 -29.24
C VAL A 10 39.84 8.27 -29.99
N SER A 11 40.17 7.87 -31.22
CA SER A 11 39.34 6.96 -32.03
C SER A 11 39.21 5.56 -31.44
N GLU A 12 40.24 5.08 -30.75
CA GLU A 12 40.26 3.76 -30.13
C GLU A 12 39.52 3.77 -28.80
N GLU A 13 39.69 4.82 -28.00
CA GLU A 13 38.88 5.05 -26.79
C GLU A 13 37.38 5.14 -27.11
N LEU A 14 37.01 5.79 -28.22
CA LEU A 14 35.62 5.89 -28.67
C LEU A 14 35.04 4.53 -29.07
N ARG A 15 35.82 3.68 -29.77
CA ARG A 15 35.39 2.31 -30.13
C ARG A 15 35.22 1.44 -28.90
N LEU A 16 36.15 1.54 -27.95
CA LEU A 16 36.09 0.85 -26.66
C LEU A 16 34.89 1.32 -25.82
N PHE A 17 34.58 2.62 -25.83
CA PHE A 17 33.38 3.17 -25.20
C PHE A 17 32.09 2.68 -25.86
N GLY A 18 32.05 2.63 -27.19
CA GLY A 18 30.94 2.06 -27.94
C GLY A 18 30.69 0.59 -27.59
N LEU A 19 31.76 -0.21 -27.50
CA LEU A 19 31.69 -1.61 -27.07
C LEU A 19 31.22 -1.77 -25.62
N SER A 20 31.66 -0.88 -24.72
CA SER A 20 31.18 -0.84 -23.33
C SER A 20 29.67 -0.57 -23.25
N CYS A 21 29.17 0.36 -24.07
CA CYS A 21 27.75 0.66 -24.17
C CYS A 21 26.95 -0.52 -24.73
N LEU A 22 27.47 -1.18 -25.77
CA LEU A 22 26.86 -2.37 -26.38
C LEU A 22 26.82 -3.54 -25.40
N MET A 23 27.89 -3.75 -24.63
CA MET A 23 27.93 -4.73 -23.54
C MET A 23 26.90 -4.39 -22.44
N GLY A 24 26.79 -3.13 -22.03
CA GLY A 24 25.77 -2.68 -21.08
C GLY A 24 24.35 -2.94 -21.58
N ALA A 25 24.10 -2.76 -22.88
CA ALA A 25 22.83 -3.10 -23.51
C ALA A 25 22.58 -4.62 -23.56
N ALA A 26 23.60 -5.44 -23.82
CA ALA A 26 23.49 -6.90 -23.80
C ALA A 26 23.18 -7.44 -22.39
N VAL A 27 23.81 -6.88 -21.36
CA VAL A 27 23.47 -7.14 -19.95
C VAL A 27 22.03 -6.70 -19.66
N GLY A 28 21.61 -5.55 -20.20
CA GLY A 28 20.22 -5.10 -20.15
C GLY A 28 19.24 -6.12 -20.73
N ALA A 29 19.58 -6.75 -21.84
CA ALA A 29 18.77 -7.82 -22.43
C ALA A 29 18.73 -9.09 -21.55
N ALA A 30 19.85 -9.46 -20.92
CA ALA A 30 19.86 -10.54 -19.94
C ALA A 30 18.97 -10.24 -18.71
N TYR A 31 18.90 -8.98 -18.28
CA TYR A 31 17.99 -8.53 -17.23
C TYR A 31 16.51 -8.68 -17.62
N ASP A 32 16.17 -8.58 -18.91
CA ASP A 32 14.79 -8.78 -19.37
C ASP A 32 14.31 -10.23 -19.14
N VAL A 33 15.20 -11.22 -19.29
CA VAL A 33 14.90 -12.64 -18.98
C VAL A 33 14.53 -12.80 -17.51
N LEU A 34 15.29 -12.18 -16.61
CA LEU A 34 15.00 -12.18 -15.17
C LEU A 34 13.70 -11.45 -14.86
N ARG A 35 13.40 -10.38 -15.59
CA ARG A 35 12.14 -9.64 -15.43
C ARG A 35 10.92 -10.45 -15.85
N VAL A 36 11.04 -11.24 -16.92
CA VAL A 36 9.98 -12.18 -17.35
C VAL A 36 9.82 -13.30 -16.32
N LEU A 37 10.92 -13.86 -15.81
CA LEU A 37 10.91 -14.87 -14.75
C LEU A 37 10.20 -14.38 -13.47
N ARG A 38 10.49 -13.15 -13.04
CA ARG A 38 9.83 -12.51 -11.89
C ARG A 38 8.32 -12.33 -12.07
N LEU A 39 7.85 -12.34 -13.32
CA LEU A 39 6.44 -12.24 -13.68
C LEU A 39 5.73 -13.59 -13.72
N THR A 40 6.40 -14.61 -14.23
CA THR A 40 5.84 -15.95 -14.40
C THR A 40 5.87 -16.77 -13.12
N LEU A 41 6.73 -16.45 -12.15
CA LEU A 41 6.85 -17.21 -10.91
C LEU A 41 6.15 -16.49 -9.73
N PRO A 42 4.92 -16.90 -9.35
CA PRO A 42 4.20 -16.29 -8.25
C PRO A 42 4.89 -16.52 -6.89
N HIS A 43 5.41 -15.43 -6.30
CA HIS A 43 5.67 -15.17 -4.88
C HIS A 43 6.37 -16.27 -4.03
N ASN A 44 7.60 -16.63 -4.42
CA ASN A 44 8.58 -17.18 -3.48
C ASN A 44 9.76 -16.21 -3.35
N SER A 45 9.88 -15.50 -2.21
CA SER A 45 10.96 -14.51 -1.96
C SER A 45 12.37 -15.10 -2.11
N CYS A 46 12.52 -16.41 -1.92
CA CYS A 46 13.77 -17.13 -2.10
C CYS A 46 14.27 -17.11 -3.56
N LEU A 47 13.37 -17.28 -4.53
CA LEU A 47 13.74 -17.25 -5.95
C LEU A 47 14.20 -15.87 -6.38
N VAL A 48 13.51 -14.83 -5.89
CA VAL A 48 13.88 -13.43 -6.14
C VAL A 48 15.28 -13.14 -5.61
N ALA A 49 15.64 -13.67 -4.44
CA ALA A 49 16.98 -13.52 -3.88
C ALA A 49 18.04 -14.28 -4.68
N ALA A 50 17.73 -15.50 -5.15
CA ALA A 50 18.63 -16.28 -5.99
C ALA A 50 18.90 -15.61 -7.35
N GLU A 51 17.87 -15.03 -7.97
CA GLU A 51 18.00 -14.24 -9.20
C GLU A 51 18.86 -12.99 -9.01
N ASP A 52 18.69 -12.26 -7.91
CA ASP A 52 19.46 -11.05 -7.61
C ASP A 52 20.95 -11.37 -7.42
N ILE A 53 21.27 -12.44 -6.67
CA ILE A 53 22.65 -12.93 -6.50
C ILE A 53 23.23 -13.39 -7.85
N GLY A 54 22.45 -14.13 -8.65
CA GLY A 54 22.89 -14.61 -9.96
C GLY A 54 23.16 -13.47 -10.94
N PHE A 55 22.30 -12.45 -10.96
CA PHE A 55 22.48 -11.26 -11.80
C PHE A 55 23.69 -10.45 -11.37
N LEU A 56 23.87 -10.23 -10.07
CA LEU A 56 24.99 -9.47 -9.53
C LEU A 56 26.32 -10.17 -9.83
N GLY A 57 26.34 -11.50 -9.73
CA GLY A 57 27.46 -12.35 -10.15
C GLY A 57 27.75 -12.25 -11.65
N LEU A 58 26.73 -12.42 -12.50
CA LEU A 58 26.88 -12.27 -13.95
C LEU A 58 27.38 -10.88 -14.34
N TYR A 59 26.84 -9.83 -13.73
CA TYR A 59 27.28 -8.46 -13.97
C TYR A 59 28.74 -8.26 -13.60
N ALA A 60 29.16 -8.78 -12.43
CA ALA A 60 30.55 -8.72 -12.00
C ALA A 60 31.49 -9.49 -12.95
N VAL A 61 31.10 -10.69 -13.40
CA VAL A 61 31.87 -11.49 -14.35
C VAL A 61 31.99 -10.76 -15.69
N VAL A 62 30.90 -10.23 -16.23
CA VAL A 62 30.90 -9.50 -17.50
C VAL A 62 31.75 -8.23 -17.41
N LEU A 63 31.62 -7.46 -16.33
CA LEU A 63 32.40 -6.24 -16.12
C LEU A 63 33.89 -6.55 -15.96
N THR A 64 34.22 -7.62 -15.25
CA THR A 64 35.61 -8.07 -15.04
C THR A 64 36.21 -8.63 -16.34
N ALA A 65 35.47 -9.45 -17.08
CA ALA A 65 35.90 -10.00 -18.37
C ALA A 65 36.11 -8.88 -19.40
N PHE A 66 35.20 -7.89 -19.43
CA PHE A 66 35.31 -6.73 -20.30
C PHE A 66 36.50 -5.85 -19.91
N SER A 67 36.70 -5.58 -18.61
CA SER A 67 37.87 -4.84 -18.13
C SER A 67 39.18 -5.54 -18.48
N ASN A 68 39.24 -6.87 -18.33
CA ASN A 68 40.42 -7.66 -18.66
C ASN A 68 40.71 -7.65 -20.18
N ALA A 69 39.67 -7.76 -21.01
CA ALA A 69 39.79 -7.75 -22.48
C ALA A 69 40.09 -6.37 -23.07
N ALA A 70 39.47 -5.31 -22.53
CA ALA A 70 39.54 -3.97 -23.08
C ALA A 70 40.73 -3.14 -22.56
N ALA A 71 41.22 -3.41 -21.35
CA ALA A 71 42.14 -2.51 -20.67
C ALA A 71 43.51 -3.12 -20.32
N ARG A 72 43.84 -4.33 -20.82
CA ARG A 72 45.04 -5.08 -20.41
C ARG A 72 45.27 -5.09 -18.88
N GLY A 73 44.21 -5.00 -18.08
CA GLY A 73 44.27 -4.99 -16.60
C GLY A 73 44.20 -3.62 -15.91
N GLU A 74 44.14 -2.48 -16.62
CA GLU A 74 43.92 -1.18 -15.98
C GLU A 74 42.42 -0.83 -15.83
N MET A 75 41.91 -0.91 -14.60
CA MET A 75 40.51 -0.61 -14.28
C MET A 75 40.20 0.90 -14.47
N ARG A 76 39.83 1.33 -15.67
CA ARG A 76 39.40 2.71 -15.94
C ARG A 76 37.89 2.89 -15.73
N LEU A 77 37.51 3.93 -14.99
CA LEU A 77 36.11 4.26 -14.65
C LEU A 77 35.19 4.48 -15.87
N TYR A 78 35.74 4.87 -17.03
CA TYR A 78 34.97 5.11 -18.25
C TYR A 78 34.17 3.89 -18.72
N PHE A 79 34.67 2.67 -18.45
CA PHE A 79 33.98 1.43 -18.81
C PHE A 79 32.77 1.14 -17.94
N ALA A 80 32.83 1.48 -16.66
CA ALA A 80 31.70 1.36 -15.75
C ALA A 80 30.62 2.41 -16.08
N VAL A 81 31.03 3.62 -16.45
CA VAL A 81 30.09 4.66 -16.89
C VAL A 81 29.40 4.25 -18.18
N GLY A 82 30.14 3.74 -19.18
CA GLY A 82 29.58 3.28 -20.46
C GLY A 82 28.60 2.12 -20.32
N SER A 83 28.89 1.13 -19.46
CA SER A 83 27.98 0.01 -19.22
C SER A 83 26.69 0.45 -18.53
N VAL A 84 26.78 1.36 -17.55
CA VAL A 84 25.62 1.94 -16.87
C VAL A 84 24.76 2.77 -17.84
N LEU A 85 25.40 3.53 -18.74
CA LEU A 85 24.72 4.34 -19.75
C LEU A 85 23.99 3.45 -20.78
N GLY A 86 24.65 2.41 -21.28
CA GLY A 86 24.05 1.42 -22.18
C GLY A 86 22.88 0.68 -21.54
N PHE A 87 23.03 0.29 -20.27
CA PHE A 87 21.96 -0.33 -19.49
C PHE A 87 20.78 0.63 -19.28
N ALA A 88 21.04 1.90 -18.96
CA ALA A 88 20.01 2.92 -18.75
C ALA A 88 19.20 3.19 -20.03
N LEU A 89 19.87 3.29 -21.18
CA LEU A 89 19.20 3.43 -22.49
C LEU A 89 18.32 2.23 -22.82
N TYR A 90 18.81 1.01 -22.55
CA TYR A 90 18.03 -0.20 -22.72
C TYR A 90 16.82 -0.24 -21.77
N PHE A 91 17.04 0.09 -20.49
CA PHE A 91 15.99 0.12 -19.48
C PHE A 91 14.91 1.14 -19.80
N PHE A 92 15.26 2.32 -20.32
CA PHE A 92 14.27 3.32 -20.69
C PHE A 92 13.41 2.87 -21.89
N THR A 93 14.05 2.27 -22.89
CA THR A 93 13.39 1.81 -24.12
C THR A 93 12.45 0.61 -23.84
N VAL A 94 12.98 -0.41 -23.18
CA VAL A 94 12.25 -1.67 -22.92
C VAL A 94 11.39 -1.58 -21.67
N GLY A 95 11.79 -0.80 -20.66
CA GLY A 95 11.04 -0.65 -19.42
C GLY A 95 9.65 -0.07 -19.62
N ARG A 96 9.44 0.76 -20.66
CA ARG A 96 8.11 1.25 -21.04
C ARG A 96 7.25 0.15 -21.66
N ALA A 97 7.81 -0.65 -22.56
CA ALA A 97 7.13 -1.79 -23.19
C ALA A 97 6.74 -2.85 -22.16
N VAL A 98 7.70 -3.27 -21.33
CA VAL A 98 7.48 -4.32 -20.33
C VAL A 98 6.48 -3.90 -19.27
N ASN A 99 6.53 -2.66 -18.77
CA ASN A 99 5.52 -2.17 -17.82
C ASN A 99 4.10 -2.14 -18.41
N ALA A 100 3.97 -1.88 -19.72
CA ALA A 100 2.67 -1.97 -20.38
C ALA A 100 2.18 -3.42 -20.46
N THR A 101 3.06 -4.37 -20.79
CA THR A 101 2.76 -5.80 -20.83
C THR A 101 2.39 -6.35 -19.45
N LEU A 102 3.13 -5.97 -18.39
CA LEU A 102 2.82 -6.32 -17.00
C LEU A 102 1.41 -5.93 -16.61
N ARG A 103 1.03 -4.66 -16.84
CA ARG A 103 -0.29 -4.17 -16.45
C ARG A 103 -1.41 -4.95 -17.14
N LYS A 104 -1.21 -5.30 -18.42
CA LYS A 104 -2.15 -6.16 -19.15
C LYS A 104 -2.21 -7.56 -18.53
N LEU A 105 -1.07 -8.19 -18.26
CA LEU A 105 -0.99 -9.53 -17.67
C LEU A 105 -1.64 -9.58 -16.29
N PHE A 106 -1.32 -8.64 -15.39
CA PHE A 106 -1.92 -8.53 -14.07
C PHE A 106 -3.43 -8.24 -14.13
N SER A 107 -3.90 -7.44 -15.10
CA SER A 107 -5.34 -7.22 -15.29
C SER A 107 -6.04 -8.50 -15.73
N VAL A 108 -5.44 -9.29 -16.63
CA VAL A 108 -6.00 -10.56 -17.10
C VAL A 108 -6.00 -11.59 -15.98
N VAL A 109 -4.88 -11.75 -15.27
CA VAL A 109 -4.77 -12.65 -14.12
C VAL A 109 -5.72 -12.23 -13.00
N GLY A 110 -5.83 -10.93 -12.70
CA GLY A 110 -6.75 -10.40 -11.71
C GLY A 110 -8.23 -10.57 -12.10
N ALA A 111 -8.56 -10.49 -13.39
CA ALA A 111 -9.88 -10.79 -13.91
C ALA A 111 -10.20 -12.30 -13.83
N ALA A 112 -9.24 -13.16 -14.21
CA ALA A 112 -9.36 -14.61 -14.11
C ALA A 112 -9.51 -15.07 -12.65
N LEU A 113 -8.69 -14.54 -11.73
CA LEU A 113 -8.83 -14.78 -10.30
C LEU A 113 -10.19 -14.31 -9.80
N LYS A 114 -10.64 -13.10 -10.14
CA LYS A 114 -11.98 -12.63 -9.73
C LYS A 114 -13.11 -13.49 -10.28
N LEU A 115 -12.95 -14.07 -11.48
CA LEU A 115 -13.91 -15.01 -12.05
C LEU A 115 -13.93 -16.33 -11.27
N ILE A 116 -12.76 -16.88 -10.95
CA ILE A 116 -12.61 -18.13 -10.19
C ILE A 116 -13.06 -17.96 -8.72
N PHE A 117 -12.75 -16.83 -8.10
CA PHE A 117 -13.10 -16.51 -6.72
C PHE A 117 -14.50 -15.93 -6.55
N ARG A 118 -15.19 -15.57 -7.63
CA ARG A 118 -16.60 -15.12 -7.59
C ARG A 118 -17.55 -16.17 -7.00
N PRO A 119 -17.57 -17.43 -7.49
CA PRO A 119 -18.42 -18.46 -6.91
C PRO A 119 -17.98 -18.82 -5.48
N LEU A 120 -16.68 -18.83 -5.21
CA LEU A 120 -16.13 -19.04 -3.86
C LEU A 120 -16.54 -17.94 -2.89
N GLY A 121 -16.51 -16.67 -3.31
CA GLY A 121 -16.94 -15.53 -2.50
C GLY A 121 -18.43 -15.58 -2.18
N ALA A 122 -19.28 -16.00 -3.12
CA ALA A 122 -20.70 -16.25 -2.86
C ALA A 122 -20.91 -17.42 -1.89
N PHE A 123 -20.15 -18.50 -2.03
CA PHE A 123 -20.17 -19.64 -1.12
C PHE A 123 -19.71 -19.28 0.30
N PHE A 124 -18.62 -18.51 0.42
CA PHE A 124 -18.15 -17.96 1.69
C PHE A 124 -19.12 -16.94 2.28
N ALA A 125 -19.83 -16.16 1.46
CA ALA A 125 -20.87 -15.25 1.94
C ALA A 125 -22.06 -16.02 2.55
N LEU A 126 -22.47 -17.15 1.94
CA LEU A 126 -23.48 -18.04 2.51
C LEU A 126 -22.99 -18.70 3.81
N LEU A 127 -21.76 -19.19 3.83
CA LEU A 127 -21.13 -19.74 5.04
C LEU A 127 -21.04 -18.68 6.14
N ARG A 128 -20.67 -17.43 5.81
CA ARG A 128 -20.59 -16.31 6.75
C ARG A 128 -21.98 -15.89 7.24
N ALA A 129 -23.00 -15.93 6.39
CA ALA A 129 -24.38 -15.70 6.81
C ALA A 129 -24.80 -16.76 7.83
N LYS A 130 -24.59 -18.04 7.53
CA LYS A 130 -24.92 -19.17 8.41
C LYS A 130 -24.10 -19.15 9.72
N ALA A 131 -22.82 -18.78 9.63
CA ALA A 131 -21.93 -18.60 10.78
C ALA A 131 -22.34 -17.40 11.63
N ASN A 132 -22.74 -16.27 11.03
CA ASN A 132 -23.25 -15.12 11.76
C ASN A 132 -24.53 -15.46 12.53
N VAL A 133 -25.48 -16.21 11.96
CA VAL A 133 -26.70 -16.60 12.70
C VAL A 133 -26.35 -17.44 13.94
N LYS A 134 -25.43 -18.40 13.82
CA LYS A 134 -24.95 -19.19 14.96
C LYS A 134 -24.10 -18.38 15.96
N PHE A 135 -23.27 -17.47 15.46
CA PHE A 135 -22.37 -16.64 16.27
C PHE A 135 -23.15 -15.59 17.08
N VAL A 136 -24.19 -14.97 16.52
CA VAL A 136 -25.07 -14.05 17.25
C VAL A 136 -25.84 -14.80 18.33
N GLY A 137 -26.23 -16.05 18.09
CA GLY A 137 -26.79 -16.94 19.11
C GLY A 137 -25.82 -17.21 20.27
N ASN A 138 -24.58 -17.60 19.96
CA ASN A 138 -23.54 -17.83 20.98
C ASN A 138 -23.13 -16.54 21.72
N LEU A 139 -23.05 -15.41 21.03
CA LEU A 139 -22.78 -14.11 21.64
C LEU A 139 -23.91 -13.67 22.57
N GLN A 140 -25.17 -13.92 22.21
CA GLN A 140 -26.31 -13.63 23.10
C GLN A 140 -26.23 -14.43 24.40
N ILE A 141 -25.73 -15.66 24.37
CA ILE A 141 -25.52 -16.49 25.56
C ILE A 141 -24.44 -15.89 26.48
N ILE A 142 -23.39 -15.29 25.90
CA ILE A 142 -22.27 -14.68 26.65
C ILE A 142 -22.59 -13.25 27.14
N VAL A 143 -23.31 -12.43 26.38
CA VAL A 143 -23.64 -11.06 26.80
C VAL A 143 -24.76 -10.98 27.84
N LYS A 144 -25.65 -11.99 27.93
CA LYS A 144 -26.71 -12.08 28.96
C LYS A 144 -26.16 -12.04 30.39
N PRO A 145 -25.19 -12.89 30.79
CA PRO A 145 -24.60 -12.85 32.13
C PRO A 145 -23.79 -11.57 32.36
N LEU A 146 -23.07 -11.07 31.36
CA LEU A 146 -22.31 -9.80 31.48
C LEU A 146 -23.22 -8.59 31.70
N LYS A 147 -24.38 -8.50 31.01
CA LYS A 147 -25.38 -7.47 31.28
C LYS A 147 -25.98 -7.60 32.69
N LYS A 148 -26.22 -8.83 33.15
CA LYS A 148 -26.72 -9.10 34.50
C LYS A 148 -25.73 -8.64 35.57
N ILE A 149 -24.44 -8.96 35.40
CA ILE A 149 -23.34 -8.50 36.27
C ILE A 149 -23.25 -6.98 36.23
N LYS A 150 -23.32 -6.34 35.05
CA LYS A 150 -23.29 -4.89 34.92
C LYS A 150 -24.48 -4.21 35.62
N ILE A 151 -25.69 -4.78 35.56
CA ILE A 151 -26.87 -4.26 36.26
C ILE A 151 -26.73 -4.41 37.78
N VAL A 152 -26.21 -5.55 38.25
CA VAL A 152 -25.92 -5.77 39.68
C VAL A 152 -24.83 -4.82 40.18
N LEU A 153 -23.80 -4.55 39.39
CA LEU A 153 -22.76 -3.56 39.69
C LEU A 153 -23.26 -2.12 39.57
N LEU A 154 -24.24 -1.84 38.71
CA LEU A 154 -24.97 -0.57 38.64
C LEU A 154 -26.08 -0.50 39.70
N ASN A 155 -26.08 -1.34 40.73
CA ASN A 155 -26.86 -1.12 41.95
C ASN A 155 -26.17 -0.06 42.84
N ARG A 156 -25.74 1.04 42.22
CA ARG A 156 -25.26 2.23 42.91
C ARG A 156 -26.50 2.84 43.56
N ARG A 157 -26.72 2.54 44.85
CA ARG A 157 -27.70 3.18 45.74
C ARG A 157 -28.00 4.58 45.20
N LEU A 158 -29.15 4.74 44.55
CA LEU A 158 -29.60 6.04 44.05
C LEU A 158 -29.71 6.95 45.27
N LEU A 159 -28.72 7.81 45.48
CA LEU A 159 -28.69 8.74 46.59
C LEU A 159 -29.94 9.62 46.48
N LEU A 160 -30.93 9.36 47.35
CA LEU A 160 -32.25 9.99 47.37
C LEU A 160 -32.16 11.53 47.38
N TYR A 161 -31.07 12.05 47.94
CA TYR A 161 -30.75 13.46 47.98
C TYR A 161 -30.75 14.13 46.59
N ASN A 162 -30.19 13.49 45.56
CA ASN A 162 -30.16 14.07 44.21
C ASN A 162 -31.54 14.05 43.53
N LYS A 163 -32.41 13.09 43.90
CA LYS A 163 -33.78 13.00 43.36
C LYS A 163 -34.66 14.13 43.91
N MET A 164 -34.51 14.49 45.19
CA MET A 164 -35.23 15.61 45.81
C MET A 164 -34.79 16.96 45.25
N ALA A 165 -33.48 17.18 45.12
CA ALA A 165 -32.94 18.40 44.51
C ALA A 165 -33.40 18.56 43.05
N ASN A 166 -33.38 17.50 42.25
CA ASN A 166 -33.81 17.54 40.85
C ASN A 166 -35.34 17.76 40.71
N LYS A 167 -36.16 17.17 41.59
CA LYS A 167 -37.61 17.42 41.63
C LYS A 167 -37.92 18.88 41.98
N LYS A 168 -37.21 19.47 42.96
CA LYS A 168 -37.34 20.89 43.32
C LYS A 168 -36.92 21.79 42.14
N ARG A 169 -35.79 21.50 41.48
CA ARG A 169 -35.30 22.26 40.31
C ARG A 169 -36.27 22.21 39.13
N LYS A 170 -36.86 21.05 38.83
CA LYS A 170 -37.88 20.92 37.77
C LYS A 170 -39.14 21.71 38.09
N ASN A 171 -39.61 21.68 39.34
CA ASN A 171 -40.78 22.43 39.77
C ASN A 171 -40.54 23.96 39.64
N VAL A 172 -39.40 24.46 40.13
CA VAL A 172 -39.04 25.88 39.98
C VAL A 172 -38.99 26.31 38.51
N LYS A 173 -38.41 25.50 37.62
CA LYS A 173 -38.41 25.79 36.18
C LYS A 173 -39.81 25.83 35.58
N SER A 174 -40.69 24.88 35.94
CA SER A 174 -42.07 24.88 35.45
C SER A 174 -42.88 26.09 35.93
N VAL A 175 -42.66 26.55 37.17
CA VAL A 175 -43.33 27.73 37.72
C VAL A 175 -42.81 29.01 37.05
N ALA A 176 -41.49 29.12 36.84
CA ALA A 176 -40.89 30.25 36.13
C ALA A 176 -41.43 30.37 34.70
N GLN A 177 -41.46 29.25 33.96
CA GLN A 177 -41.96 29.21 32.59
C GLN A 177 -43.45 29.60 32.53
N LYS A 178 -44.29 29.11 33.46
CA LYS A 178 -45.71 29.48 33.52
C LYS A 178 -45.93 30.97 33.80
N ASN A 179 -45.08 31.59 34.63
CA ASN A 179 -45.14 33.01 34.93
C ASN A 179 -44.70 33.87 33.73
N GLU A 180 -43.71 33.44 32.96
CA GLU A 180 -43.31 34.12 31.72
C GLU A 180 -44.41 34.06 30.66
N THR A 181 -45.07 32.91 30.50
CA THR A 181 -46.20 32.78 29.57
C THR A 181 -47.35 33.69 29.98
N ARG A 182 -47.71 33.74 31.27
CA ARG A 182 -48.75 34.65 31.78
C ARG A 182 -48.41 36.12 31.56
N LYS A 183 -47.17 36.55 31.86
CA LYS A 183 -46.73 37.93 31.59
C LYS A 183 -46.79 38.27 30.10
N THR A 184 -46.50 37.31 29.23
CA THR A 184 -46.56 37.50 27.78
C THR A 184 -48.01 37.60 27.30
N GLU A 185 -48.92 36.79 27.84
CA GLU A 185 -50.35 36.86 27.58
C GLU A 185 -50.99 38.16 28.09
N GLU A 186 -50.58 38.62 29.27
CA GLU A 186 -51.03 39.87 29.87
C GLU A 186 -50.54 41.10 29.09
N LYS A 187 -49.28 41.10 28.64
CA LYS A 187 -48.78 42.13 27.70
C LYS A 187 -49.56 42.13 26.39
N ARG A 188 -49.88 40.95 25.84
CA ARG A 188 -50.68 40.83 24.61
C ARG A 188 -52.13 41.29 24.80
N SER A 189 -52.74 41.07 25.96
CA SER A 189 -54.11 41.51 26.24
C SER A 189 -54.20 43.02 26.47
N VAL A 190 -53.22 43.62 27.15
CA VAL A 190 -53.13 45.08 27.32
C VAL A 190 -52.92 45.77 25.96
N GLN A 191 -52.03 45.26 25.12
CA GLN A 191 -51.79 45.82 23.78
C GLN A 191 -52.97 45.65 22.81
N ARG A 192 -53.85 44.67 23.03
CA ARG A 192 -55.12 44.53 22.30
C ARG A 192 -56.20 45.48 22.80
N ARG A 193 -56.15 45.94 24.05
CA ARG A 193 -57.08 46.93 24.62
C ARG A 193 -56.71 48.38 24.31
N SER A 194 -55.47 48.64 23.91
CA SER A 194 -54.97 49.98 23.54
C SER A 194 -55.04 50.28 22.03
N ARG A 195 -55.69 49.41 21.24
CA ARG A 195 -56.07 49.64 19.84
C ARG A 195 -57.58 49.76 19.78
#